data_AF-A0A821F6Q6-F1
#
_entry.id   AF-A0A821F6Q6-F1
#
_cell.length_a   1.000
_cell.length_b   1.000
_cell.length_c   1.000
_cell.angle_alpha   90.00
_cell.angle_beta   90.00
_cell.angle_gamma   90.00
#
_symmetry.space_group_name_H-M   'P 1'
#
loop_
_entity.id
_entity.type
_entity.pdbx_description
1 polymer ?
#
loop_
_entity_poly.entity_id
_entity_poly.type
_entity_poly.pdbx_seq_one_letter_code
_entity_poly.pdbx_strand_id
1 'polypeptide(L)'
;VKAFEKFHPLLIQQLCYYSYFENLEKGVTRDLGTNWFAILSGNVDVCVPSENGKGHTLICSLGAGAAFGESILYDTPRNATIITSSSVMLLRVEQKDFKILWERNKQYLHGVITSLSQLTNTLGKNRMESIYLDPKRRASEFDPSLIPQVANTKFLKDDPTRNPALPIVPNTSIRIQHAAYVLRTCILSKAPQMIRDRKYHLKIHRSCLVGSEMVDWLIHQSPIVHSRSQAVDMWQALLEEGAIAHVSQKHYFKYKYLFYRFSGDEDETLIRPGNVEQNECEQQLADVILTLAQVGPDAMLRMILRKPRHERTIDDLEIIYDELLHVKALSHLSSLVKRELSGVLIFEAHP
;
A
#
# COMPACT_ATOMS: atom_id res chain seq x y z
N VAL A 1 -5.21 -16.98 7.28
CA VAL A 1 -6.57 -16.58 7.77
C VAL A 1 -7.52 -17.74 7.48
N LYS A 2 -8.35 -18.18 8.44
CA LYS A 2 -9.32 -19.27 8.24
C LYS A 2 -10.24 -19.05 7.01
N ALA A 3 -10.52 -17.78 6.69
CA ALA A 3 -11.20 -17.34 5.47
C ALA A 3 -10.61 -17.89 4.18
N PHE A 4 -9.29 -18.00 4.08
CA PHE A 4 -8.61 -18.39 2.86
C PHE A 4 -8.26 -19.88 2.79
N GLU A 5 -8.46 -20.64 3.87
CA GLU A 5 -8.20 -22.09 3.88
C GLU A 5 -9.08 -22.85 2.88
N LYS A 6 -10.26 -22.30 2.54
CA LYS A 6 -11.19 -22.87 1.55
C LYS A 6 -10.95 -22.39 0.12
N PHE A 7 -10.07 -21.42 -0.09
CA PHE A 7 -9.83 -20.83 -1.40
C PHE A 7 -8.58 -21.44 -2.04
N HIS A 8 -8.68 -21.80 -3.32
CA HIS A 8 -7.51 -22.25 -4.08
C HIS A 8 -6.48 -21.10 -4.17
N PRO A 9 -5.17 -21.36 -4.06
CA PRO A 9 -4.14 -20.32 -4.10
C PRO A 9 -4.21 -19.37 -5.31
N LEU A 10 -4.52 -19.91 -6.50
CA LEU A 10 -4.73 -19.09 -7.71
C LEU A 10 -5.94 -18.18 -7.61
N LEU A 11 -7.01 -18.62 -6.94
CA LEU A 11 -8.20 -17.81 -6.71
C LEU A 11 -7.92 -16.71 -5.69
N ILE A 12 -7.14 -17.01 -4.64
CA ILE A 12 -6.68 -16.00 -3.67
C ILE A 12 -5.87 -14.92 -4.40
N GLN A 13 -4.93 -15.31 -5.26
CA GLN A 13 -4.12 -14.38 -6.04
C GLN A 13 -4.98 -13.44 -6.90
N GLN A 14 -6.02 -13.96 -7.55
CA GLN A 14 -6.91 -13.12 -8.34
C GLN A 14 -7.86 -12.29 -7.47
N LEU A 15 -8.37 -12.82 -6.36
CA LEU A 15 -9.17 -12.05 -5.40
C LEU A 15 -8.39 -10.83 -4.91
N CYS A 16 -7.11 -11.00 -4.58
CA CYS A 16 -6.23 -9.89 -4.19
C CYS A 16 -6.11 -8.78 -5.25
N TYR A 17 -6.34 -9.07 -6.53
CA TYR A 17 -6.31 -8.07 -7.60
C TYR A 17 -7.60 -7.25 -7.69
N TYR A 18 -8.74 -7.87 -7.35
CA TYR A 18 -10.08 -7.28 -7.57
C TYR A 18 -10.77 -6.84 -6.28
N SER A 19 -10.18 -7.13 -5.12
CA SER A 19 -10.81 -6.88 -3.83
C SER A 19 -10.34 -5.62 -3.11
N TYR A 20 -11.27 -4.99 -2.41
CA TYR A 20 -11.08 -3.92 -1.44
C TYR A 20 -11.12 -4.48 -0.03
N PHE A 21 -10.39 -3.85 0.90
CA PHE A 21 -10.45 -4.18 2.32
C PHE A 21 -11.37 -3.21 3.05
N GLU A 22 -12.24 -3.71 3.92
CA GLU A 22 -13.11 -2.90 4.77
C GLU A 22 -12.97 -3.30 6.24
N ASN A 23 -12.85 -2.30 7.11
CA ASN A 23 -12.93 -2.46 8.56
C ASN A 23 -14.17 -1.73 9.06
N LEU A 24 -15.12 -2.47 9.62
CA LEU A 24 -16.41 -1.95 10.06
C LEU A 24 -16.57 -2.16 11.56
N GLU A 25 -17.08 -1.14 12.24
CA GLU A 25 -17.48 -1.26 13.65
C GLU A 25 -18.76 -2.08 13.79
N LYS A 26 -19.11 -2.43 15.03
CA LYS A 26 -20.36 -3.15 15.34
C LYS A 26 -21.58 -2.27 15.08
N GLY A 27 -22.62 -2.82 14.47
CA GLY A 27 -23.90 -2.16 14.19
C GLY A 27 -23.96 -1.44 12.84
N VAL A 28 -22.96 -1.61 11.98
CA VAL A 28 -22.94 -1.07 10.61
C VAL A 28 -23.79 -1.96 9.71
N THR A 29 -24.65 -1.32 8.92
CA THR A 29 -25.56 -1.99 7.96
C THR A 29 -25.01 -1.91 6.54
N ARG A 30 -25.06 -3.02 5.79
CA ARG A 30 -24.64 -3.11 4.38
C ARG A 30 -25.67 -3.84 3.53
N ASP A 31 -25.83 -3.37 2.29
CA ASP A 31 -26.69 -4.01 1.29
C ASP A 31 -25.89 -4.98 0.41
N LEU A 32 -26.48 -6.14 0.14
CA LEU A 32 -25.87 -7.22 -0.65
C LEU A 32 -25.96 -7.04 -2.18
N GLY A 33 -26.56 -5.94 -2.65
CA GLY A 33 -26.96 -5.79 -4.05
C GLY A 33 -25.83 -5.57 -5.05
N THR A 34 -24.67 -5.08 -4.61
CA THR A 34 -23.65 -4.52 -5.53
C THR A 34 -22.27 -5.16 -5.41
N ASN A 35 -22.03 -5.94 -4.36
CA ASN A 35 -20.71 -6.44 -4.02
C ASN A 35 -20.75 -7.85 -3.41
N TRP A 36 -19.67 -8.59 -3.62
CA TRP A 36 -19.40 -9.84 -2.95
C TRP A 36 -18.44 -9.61 -1.80
N PHE A 37 -18.56 -10.38 -0.73
CA PHE A 37 -17.76 -10.20 0.48
C PHE A 37 -17.19 -11.52 1.01
N ALA A 38 -16.00 -11.45 1.61
CA ALA A 38 -15.44 -12.51 2.46
C ALA A 38 -15.05 -11.98 3.84
N ILE A 39 -15.40 -12.72 4.89
CA ILE A 39 -15.15 -12.33 6.28
C ILE A 39 -13.77 -12.80 6.70
N LEU A 40 -12.87 -11.84 6.91
CA LEU A 40 -11.50 -12.09 7.35
C LEU A 40 -11.43 -12.24 8.88
N SER A 41 -12.21 -11.44 9.61
CA SER A 41 -12.31 -11.45 11.06
C SER A 41 -13.66 -10.87 11.51
N GLY A 42 -14.14 -11.31 12.68
CA GLY A 42 -15.42 -10.88 13.26
C GLY A 42 -16.64 -11.62 12.69
N ASN A 43 -17.83 -11.14 13.07
CA ASN A 43 -19.12 -11.74 12.77
C ASN A 43 -20.12 -10.72 12.20
N VAL A 44 -20.95 -11.18 11.26
CA VAL A 44 -22.06 -10.43 10.70
C VAL A 44 -23.35 -11.23 10.78
N ASP A 45 -24.47 -10.53 10.86
CA ASP A 45 -25.81 -11.07 10.93
C ASP A 45 -26.52 -10.79 9.60
N VAL A 46 -27.09 -11.83 8.99
CA VAL A 46 -27.86 -11.74 7.75
C VAL A 46 -29.33 -11.65 8.11
N CYS A 47 -29.97 -10.55 7.74
CA CYS A 47 -31.37 -10.30 8.08
C CYS A 47 -32.20 -10.03 6.83
N VAL A 48 -33.47 -10.43 6.83
CA VAL A 48 -34.46 -10.05 5.79
C VAL A 48 -35.56 -9.18 6.37
N PRO A 49 -36.19 -8.30 5.58
CA PRO A 49 -37.39 -7.59 6.02
C PRO A 49 -38.46 -8.58 6.48
N SER A 50 -39.02 -8.35 7.67
CA SER A 50 -40.10 -9.19 8.18
C SER A 50 -41.36 -9.06 7.33
N GLU A 51 -42.05 -10.17 7.04
CA GLU A 51 -43.30 -10.20 6.27
C GLU A 51 -44.41 -9.31 6.89
N ASN A 52 -44.30 -9.00 8.18
CA ASN A 52 -45.26 -8.19 8.93
C ASN A 52 -44.97 -6.68 8.87
N GLY A 53 -43.99 -6.24 8.07
CA GLY A 53 -43.67 -4.82 7.83
C GLY A 53 -43.03 -4.08 9.02
N LYS A 54 -42.70 -4.76 10.12
CA LYS A 54 -42.00 -4.19 11.28
C LYS A 54 -40.70 -4.94 11.56
N GLY A 55 -39.58 -4.32 11.16
CA GLY A 55 -38.22 -4.76 11.52
C GLY A 55 -37.62 -5.81 10.58
N HIS A 56 -36.46 -6.31 10.98
CA HIS A 56 -35.69 -7.32 10.25
C HIS A 56 -35.71 -8.66 11.02
N THR A 57 -35.90 -9.76 10.30
CA THR A 57 -35.79 -11.12 10.83
C THR A 57 -34.37 -11.64 10.59
N LEU A 58 -33.68 -12.04 11.66
CA LEU A 58 -32.37 -12.69 11.59
C LEU A 58 -32.51 -14.07 10.96
N ILE A 59 -31.77 -14.33 9.87
CA ILE A 59 -31.72 -15.65 9.21
C ILE A 59 -30.56 -16.47 9.79
N CYS A 60 -29.36 -15.89 9.81
CA CYS A 60 -28.15 -16.57 10.27
C CYS A 60 -27.04 -15.57 10.57
N SER A 61 -26.08 -15.99 11.39
CA SER A 61 -24.83 -15.26 11.63
C SER A 61 -23.66 -15.94 10.90
N LEU A 62 -22.82 -15.15 10.25
CA LEU A 62 -21.65 -15.57 9.51
C LEU A 62 -20.39 -15.05 10.21
N GLY A 63 -19.38 -15.90 10.36
CA GLY A 63 -18.11 -15.55 10.99
C GLY A 63 -16.91 -15.65 10.05
N ALA A 64 -15.74 -15.28 10.56
CA ALA A 64 -14.46 -15.39 9.87
C ALA A 64 -14.28 -16.77 9.20
N GLY A 65 -14.07 -16.81 7.89
CA GLY A 65 -14.21 -18.08 7.15
C GLY A 65 -15.24 -18.04 6.03
N ALA A 66 -16.32 -17.30 6.25
CA ALA A 66 -17.49 -17.28 5.37
C ALA A 66 -17.38 -16.23 4.28
N ALA A 67 -18.07 -16.46 3.17
CA ALA A 67 -18.26 -15.51 2.08
C ALA A 67 -19.73 -15.43 1.69
N PHE A 68 -20.15 -14.28 1.17
CA PHE A 68 -21.55 -13.98 0.86
C PHE A 68 -21.67 -12.91 -0.25
N GLY A 69 -22.86 -12.80 -0.86
CA GLY A 69 -23.12 -11.83 -1.93
C GLY A 69 -22.93 -12.41 -3.33
N GLU A 70 -22.99 -13.72 -3.49
CA GLU A 70 -22.85 -14.41 -4.77
C GLU A 70 -24.00 -14.13 -5.75
N SER A 71 -25.12 -13.61 -5.26
CA SER A 71 -26.31 -13.27 -6.06
C SER A 71 -26.03 -12.23 -7.14
N ILE A 72 -25.01 -11.39 -6.94
CA ILE A 72 -24.58 -10.39 -7.92
C ILE A 72 -24.10 -11.02 -9.23
N LEU A 73 -23.74 -12.32 -9.25
CA LEU A 73 -23.39 -13.03 -10.49
C LEU A 73 -24.58 -13.19 -11.43
N TYR A 74 -25.80 -13.25 -10.88
CA TYR A 74 -27.02 -13.54 -11.62
C TYR A 74 -27.90 -12.30 -11.82
N ASP A 75 -27.41 -11.12 -11.45
CA ASP A 75 -28.18 -9.86 -11.44
C ASP A 75 -29.53 -9.99 -10.71
N THR A 76 -29.57 -10.87 -9.69
CA THR A 76 -30.73 -11.06 -8.83
C THR A 76 -30.52 -10.26 -7.54
N PRO A 77 -31.20 -9.12 -7.36
CA PRO A 77 -31.12 -8.40 -6.10
C PRO A 77 -31.78 -9.26 -5.00
N ARG A 78 -31.00 -9.70 -4.01
CA ARG A 78 -31.57 -10.31 -2.80
C ARG A 78 -31.85 -9.21 -1.80
N ASN A 79 -33.09 -9.14 -1.31
CA ASN A 79 -33.56 -8.24 -0.25
C ASN A 79 -33.07 -8.67 1.14
N ALA A 80 -31.77 -8.92 1.28
CA ALA A 80 -31.14 -9.27 2.55
C ALA A 80 -30.14 -8.17 2.93
N THR A 81 -30.18 -7.81 4.21
CA THR A 81 -29.39 -6.76 4.83
C THR A 81 -28.37 -7.41 5.76
N ILE A 82 -27.13 -6.97 5.69
CA ILE A 82 -26.07 -7.43 6.58
C ILE A 82 -25.88 -6.41 7.69
N ILE A 83 -25.81 -6.87 8.93
CA ILE A 83 -25.54 -6.04 10.10
C ILE A 83 -24.32 -6.61 10.82
N THR A 84 -23.32 -5.78 11.10
CA THR A 84 -22.12 -6.24 11.81
C THR A 84 -22.44 -6.51 13.29
N SER A 85 -22.33 -7.75 13.75
CA SER A 85 -22.60 -8.12 15.15
C SER A 85 -21.38 -7.99 16.06
N SER A 86 -20.18 -7.85 15.48
CA SER A 86 -18.94 -7.40 16.11
C SER A 86 -18.22 -6.37 15.23
N SER A 87 -17.05 -5.87 15.66
CA SER A 87 -16.12 -5.26 14.71
C SER A 87 -15.67 -6.34 13.71
N VAL A 88 -15.70 -6.02 12.41
CA VAL A 88 -15.44 -6.98 11.33
C VAL A 88 -14.45 -6.44 10.33
N MET A 89 -13.63 -7.35 9.81
CA MET A 89 -12.76 -7.11 8.65
C MET A 89 -13.30 -7.90 7.47
N LEU A 90 -13.60 -7.21 6.38
CA LEU A 90 -14.18 -7.78 5.17
C LEU A 90 -13.24 -7.56 3.98
N LEU A 91 -13.28 -8.51 3.06
CA LEU A 91 -12.78 -8.38 1.71
C LEU A 91 -13.98 -8.14 0.79
N ARG A 92 -14.10 -6.99 0.14
CA ARG A 92 -15.19 -6.64 -0.79
C ARG A 92 -14.72 -6.77 -2.24
N VAL A 93 -15.51 -7.35 -3.12
CA VAL A 93 -15.25 -7.37 -4.57
C VAL A 93 -16.46 -6.80 -5.29
N GLU A 94 -16.23 -5.86 -6.21
CA GLU A 94 -17.31 -5.27 -7.01
C GLU A 94 -17.89 -6.29 -7.99
N GLN A 95 -19.19 -6.16 -8.30
CA GLN A 95 -19.91 -7.09 -9.18
C GLN A 95 -19.21 -7.36 -10.53
N LYS A 96 -18.74 -6.31 -11.20
CA LYS A 96 -18.07 -6.42 -12.51
C LYS A 96 -16.83 -7.32 -12.44
N ASP A 97 -16.08 -7.19 -11.36
CA ASP A 97 -14.82 -7.88 -11.15
C ASP A 97 -15.05 -9.31 -10.62
N PHE A 98 -16.07 -9.48 -9.79
CA PHE A 98 -16.50 -10.79 -9.32
C PHE A 98 -17.02 -11.68 -10.46
N LYS A 99 -17.70 -11.10 -11.47
CA LYS A 99 -18.09 -11.83 -12.69
C LYS A 99 -16.86 -12.34 -13.47
N ILE A 100 -15.83 -11.51 -13.64
CA ILE A 100 -14.56 -11.90 -14.29
C ILE A 100 -13.87 -13.03 -13.51
N LEU A 101 -13.81 -12.91 -12.18
CA LEU A 101 -13.25 -13.94 -11.30
C LEU A 101 -13.99 -15.27 -11.42
N TRP A 102 -15.32 -15.24 -11.44
CA TRP A 102 -16.16 -16.41 -11.56
C TRP A 102 -15.97 -17.14 -12.89
N GLU A 103 -15.93 -16.42 -14.01
CA GLU A 103 -15.73 -17.05 -15.33
C GLU A 103 -14.37 -17.74 -15.46
N ARG A 104 -13.32 -17.10 -14.93
CA ARG A 104 -11.95 -17.62 -15.02
C ARG A 104 -11.65 -18.76 -14.06
N ASN A 105 -12.36 -18.83 -12.93
CA ASN A 105 -12.01 -19.71 -11.81
C ASN A 105 -13.20 -20.52 -11.29
N LYS A 106 -14.21 -20.77 -12.13
CA LYS A 106 -15.46 -21.45 -11.75
C LYS A 106 -15.22 -22.73 -10.95
N GLN A 107 -14.22 -23.51 -11.34
CA GLN A 107 -13.81 -24.76 -10.67
C GLN A 107 -13.32 -24.57 -9.22
N TYR A 108 -12.73 -23.41 -8.90
CA TYR A 108 -12.20 -23.09 -7.57
C TYR A 108 -13.23 -22.33 -6.70
N LEU A 109 -14.10 -21.54 -7.32
CA LEU A 109 -15.14 -20.80 -6.62
C LEU A 109 -16.37 -21.66 -6.27
N HIS A 110 -16.62 -22.76 -7.00
CA HIS A 110 -17.79 -23.61 -6.74
C HIS A 110 -17.85 -24.14 -5.30
N GLY A 111 -16.71 -24.52 -4.70
CA GLY A 111 -16.63 -24.97 -3.30
C GLY A 111 -16.70 -23.87 -2.25
N VAL A 112 -16.45 -22.62 -2.64
CA VAL A 112 -16.47 -21.42 -1.78
C VAL A 112 -17.86 -20.77 -1.76
N ILE A 113 -18.53 -20.74 -2.92
CA ILE A 113 -19.85 -20.10 -3.12
C ILE A 113 -20.99 -20.95 -2.52
N THR A 114 -20.69 -22.17 -2.09
CA THR A 114 -21.69 -23.04 -1.48
C THR A 114 -21.86 -22.69 0.00
N SER A 115 -22.79 -21.79 0.36
CA SER A 115 -23.45 -21.82 1.69
C SER A 115 -24.74 -21.01 1.84
N LEU A 116 -25.01 -19.90 1.14
CA LEU A 116 -26.26 -19.16 1.39
C LEU A 116 -27.49 -19.69 0.63
N SER A 117 -27.32 -20.19 -0.61
CA SER A 117 -28.42 -20.83 -1.34
C SER A 117 -28.86 -22.18 -0.74
N GLN A 118 -27.99 -22.83 0.05
CA GLN A 118 -28.31 -24.06 0.76
C GLN A 118 -28.90 -23.79 2.15
N LEU A 119 -28.51 -22.72 2.85
CA LEU A 119 -29.08 -22.31 4.13
C LEU A 119 -30.52 -21.77 4.01
N THR A 120 -30.90 -21.19 2.87
CA THR A 120 -32.29 -20.81 2.61
C THR A 120 -33.22 -22.02 2.41
N ASN A 121 -32.69 -23.20 2.09
CA ASN A 121 -33.51 -24.42 1.99
C ASN A 121 -33.91 -25.00 3.37
N THR A 122 -33.27 -24.56 4.45
CA THR A 122 -33.58 -25.00 5.82
C THR A 122 -34.60 -24.11 6.55
N LEU A 123 -34.94 -22.94 6.00
CA LEU A 123 -35.91 -21.99 6.59
C LEU A 123 -36.89 -21.52 5.50
N GLY A 124 -37.90 -22.35 5.21
CA GLY A 124 -39.07 -21.96 4.42
C GLY A 124 -39.37 -22.90 3.26
N LYS A 125 -40.45 -23.66 3.38
CA LYS A 125 -40.99 -24.51 2.30
C LYS A 125 -41.32 -23.67 1.06
N ASN A 126 -40.98 -24.24 -0.09
CA ASN A 126 -41.58 -24.06 -1.42
C ASN A 126 -41.41 -22.70 -2.11
N ARG A 127 -40.35 -22.55 -2.89
CA ARG A 127 -40.41 -22.40 -4.37
C ARG A 127 -39.05 -21.98 -4.94
N MET A 128 -38.59 -22.76 -5.91
CA MET A 128 -37.97 -22.37 -7.18
C MET A 128 -36.67 -23.11 -7.48
N GLU A 129 -36.59 -23.57 -8.73
CA GLU A 129 -35.94 -24.80 -9.17
C GLU A 129 -34.41 -24.82 -9.08
N SER A 130 -33.90 -26.03 -8.82
CA SER A 130 -32.52 -26.40 -9.07
C SER A 130 -32.15 -26.17 -10.54
N ILE A 131 -31.37 -25.13 -10.83
CA ILE A 131 -30.76 -24.98 -12.15
C ILE A 131 -29.50 -25.86 -12.17
N TYR A 132 -29.70 -27.11 -12.61
CA TYR A 132 -28.63 -27.97 -13.10
C TYR A 132 -27.90 -27.28 -14.25
N LEU A 133 -26.57 -27.43 -14.29
CA LEU A 133 -25.75 -27.09 -15.45
C LEU A 133 -26.22 -27.92 -16.66
N ASP A 134 -26.63 -27.25 -17.75
CA ASP A 134 -26.76 -27.88 -19.07
C ASP A 134 -25.45 -27.71 -19.86
N PRO A 135 -24.72 -28.79 -20.22
CA PRO A 135 -23.39 -28.70 -20.85
C PRO A 135 -23.40 -28.33 -22.35
N LYS A 136 -24.53 -27.90 -22.93
CA LYS A 136 -24.67 -27.71 -24.39
C LYS A 136 -25.07 -26.29 -24.77
N ARG A 137 -24.14 -25.33 -24.66
CA ARG A 137 -24.13 -24.18 -25.59
C ARG A 137 -22.73 -23.98 -26.16
N ARG A 138 -22.66 -24.18 -27.47
CA ARG A 138 -21.48 -24.16 -28.32
C ARG A 138 -20.72 -22.85 -28.20
N ALA A 139 -19.39 -22.98 -28.19
CA ALA A 139 -18.46 -21.96 -28.64
C ALA A 139 -18.95 -21.38 -29.97
N SER A 140 -19.28 -20.09 -29.98
CA SER A 140 -19.31 -19.30 -31.21
C SER A 140 -18.16 -18.31 -31.12
N GLU A 141 -17.47 -18.20 -32.25
CA GLU A 141 -16.10 -17.74 -32.43
C GLU A 141 -15.84 -16.36 -31.80
N PHE A 142 -14.81 -16.29 -30.96
CA PHE A 142 -14.25 -15.03 -30.52
C PHE A 142 -13.28 -14.56 -31.60
N ASP A 143 -13.63 -13.48 -32.29
CA ASP A 143 -12.76 -12.81 -33.27
C ASP A 143 -11.64 -12.05 -32.52
N PRO A 144 -10.36 -12.46 -32.65
CA PRO A 144 -9.24 -11.79 -31.99
C PRO A 144 -9.05 -10.33 -32.41
N SER A 145 -9.69 -9.89 -33.50
CA SER A 145 -9.63 -8.50 -33.97
C SER A 145 -10.58 -7.54 -33.23
N LEU A 146 -11.52 -8.06 -32.42
CA LEU A 146 -12.40 -7.29 -31.54
C LEU A 146 -11.82 -7.06 -30.13
N ILE A 147 -10.61 -7.55 -29.86
CA ILE A 147 -9.84 -7.09 -28.70
C ILE A 147 -9.61 -5.59 -28.92
N PRO A 148 -10.05 -4.69 -28.02
CA PRO A 148 -9.63 -3.31 -28.08
C PRO A 148 -8.10 -3.33 -27.99
N GLN A 149 -7.41 -3.06 -29.12
CA GLN A 149 -5.98 -2.80 -29.10
C GLN A 149 -5.78 -1.77 -28.01
N VAL A 150 -4.98 -2.13 -27.01
CA VAL A 150 -4.74 -1.40 -25.75
C VAL A 150 -4.64 0.09 -26.05
N ALA A 151 -5.79 0.76 -26.04
CA ALA A 151 -5.88 2.17 -26.25
C ALA A 151 -5.64 2.74 -24.87
N ASN A 152 -4.35 2.94 -24.59
CA ASN A 152 -3.83 3.85 -23.58
C ASN A 152 -4.92 4.24 -22.57
N THR A 153 -5.17 3.36 -21.59
CA THR A 153 -5.68 3.89 -20.32
C THR A 153 -4.67 4.96 -19.97
N LYS A 154 -5.09 6.22 -20.05
CA LYS A 154 -4.30 7.36 -19.64
C LYS A 154 -3.94 7.06 -18.19
N PHE A 155 -2.76 6.46 -18.00
CA PHE A 155 -2.03 6.50 -16.75
C PHE A 155 -2.09 7.96 -16.36
N LEU A 156 -2.76 8.24 -15.23
CA LEU A 156 -2.75 9.55 -14.60
C LEU A 156 -1.27 9.94 -14.50
N LYS A 157 -0.80 10.76 -15.45
CA LYS A 157 0.61 11.08 -15.62
C LYS A 157 1.13 11.96 -14.48
N ASP A 158 0.22 12.47 -13.66
CA ASP A 158 0.49 13.49 -12.65
C ASP A 158 -0.17 13.13 -11.31
N ASP A 159 -0.08 11.87 -10.86
CA ASP A 159 -0.34 11.55 -9.45
C ASP A 159 0.98 11.75 -8.66
N PRO A 160 1.13 12.85 -7.90
CA PRO A 160 2.35 13.14 -7.15
C PRO A 160 2.68 12.06 -6.12
N THR A 161 1.70 11.27 -5.67
CA THR A 161 1.91 10.14 -4.74
C THR A 161 2.68 8.99 -5.38
N ARG A 162 2.77 8.94 -6.72
CA ARG A 162 3.52 7.92 -7.46
C ARG A 162 4.94 8.33 -7.83
N ASN A 163 5.29 9.62 -7.74
CA ASN A 163 6.63 10.06 -8.09
C ASN A 163 7.58 9.87 -6.88
N PRO A 164 8.56 8.96 -6.95
CA PRO A 164 9.46 8.72 -5.82
C PRO A 164 10.33 9.92 -5.42
N ALA A 165 10.40 10.93 -6.30
CA ALA A 165 11.19 12.12 -6.10
C ALA A 165 10.46 13.27 -5.38
N LEU A 166 9.15 13.13 -5.16
CA LEU A 166 8.34 14.14 -4.48
C LEU A 166 8.06 13.74 -3.03
N PRO A 167 7.84 14.73 -2.14
CA PRO A 167 7.38 14.46 -0.79
C PRO A 167 6.03 13.71 -0.78
N ILE A 168 5.86 12.83 0.20
CA ILE A 168 4.62 12.08 0.44
C ILE A 168 3.65 12.90 1.28
N VAL A 169 4.17 13.68 2.24
CA VAL A 169 3.39 14.53 3.13
C VAL A 169 3.47 15.99 2.68
N PRO A 170 2.38 16.78 2.85
CA PRO A 170 2.37 18.19 2.47
C PRO A 170 3.27 19.05 3.38
N ASN A 171 3.45 18.64 4.63
CA ASN A 171 4.26 19.34 5.63
C ASN A 171 5.24 18.37 6.27
N THR A 172 6.51 18.77 6.36
CA THR A 172 7.55 18.02 7.06
C THR A 172 7.23 17.94 8.55
N SER A 173 7.37 16.77 9.17
CA SER A 173 7.15 16.60 10.61
C SER A 173 8.21 17.35 11.42
N ILE A 174 7.86 17.81 12.63
CA ILE A 174 8.78 18.52 13.54
C ILE A 174 10.05 17.69 13.78
N ARG A 175 9.90 16.38 13.92
CA ARG A 175 11.03 15.46 14.16
C ARG A 175 12.00 15.43 12.98
N ILE A 176 11.49 15.38 11.75
CA ILE A 176 12.32 15.36 10.54
C ILE A 176 12.87 16.74 10.20
N GLN A 177 12.12 17.82 10.44
CA GLN A 177 12.63 19.19 10.35
C GLN A 177 13.80 19.40 11.31
N HIS A 178 13.66 18.96 12.57
CA HIS A 178 14.71 19.04 13.57
C HIS A 178 15.94 18.22 13.17
N ALA A 179 15.74 16.99 12.68
CA ALA A 179 16.83 16.16 12.17
C ALA A 179 17.60 16.84 11.03
N ALA A 180 16.88 17.42 10.07
CA ALA A 180 17.47 18.14 8.95
C ALA A 180 18.24 19.39 9.42
N TYR A 181 17.70 20.14 10.37
CA TYR A 181 18.37 21.29 10.97
C TYR A 181 19.70 20.90 11.62
N VAL A 182 19.70 19.89 12.49
CA VAL A 182 20.90 19.40 13.17
C VAL A 182 21.95 18.92 12.15
N LEU A 183 21.54 18.10 11.18
CA LEU A 183 22.45 17.61 10.13
C LEU A 183 23.03 18.76 9.31
N ARG A 184 22.20 19.71 8.87
CA ARG A 184 22.65 20.87 8.09
C ARG A 184 23.66 21.71 8.89
N THR A 185 23.37 21.99 10.15
CA THR A 185 24.27 22.74 11.05
C THR A 185 25.60 22.03 11.25
N CYS A 186 25.58 20.72 11.51
CA CYS A 186 26.80 19.93 11.66
C CYS A 186 27.60 19.84 10.36
N ILE A 187 26.95 19.73 9.19
CA ILE A 187 27.64 19.74 7.89
C ILE A 187 28.29 21.11 7.65
N LEU A 188 27.58 22.22 7.88
CA LEU A 188 28.14 23.57 7.72
C LEU A 188 29.33 23.85 8.66
N SER A 189 29.33 23.25 9.85
CA SER A 189 30.42 23.39 10.82
C SER A 189 31.61 22.47 10.50
N LYS A 190 31.39 21.17 10.33
CA LYS A 190 32.44 20.14 10.22
C LYS A 190 32.91 19.88 8.79
N ALA A 191 32.07 20.13 7.80
CA ALA A 191 32.35 19.83 6.39
C ALA A 191 31.77 20.91 5.44
N PRO A 192 32.13 22.20 5.61
CA PRO A 192 31.52 23.32 4.88
C PRO A 192 31.67 23.18 3.35
N GLN A 193 32.68 22.46 2.86
CA GLN A 193 32.90 22.21 1.43
C GLN A 193 31.80 21.36 0.77
N MET A 194 30.98 20.66 1.55
CA MET A 194 29.90 19.81 1.02
C MET A 194 28.74 20.64 0.49
N ILE A 195 28.40 21.76 1.12
CA ILE A 195 27.31 22.66 0.70
C ILE A 195 27.93 23.80 -0.10
N ARG A 196 27.76 23.76 -1.43
CA ARG A 196 28.35 24.76 -2.33
C ARG A 196 27.64 24.81 -3.67
N ASP A 197 27.86 25.91 -4.38
CA ASP A 197 27.43 26.08 -5.75
C ASP A 197 28.17 25.10 -6.67
N ARG A 198 27.42 24.39 -7.51
CA ARG A 198 27.96 23.46 -8.51
C ARG A 198 27.40 23.80 -9.88
N LYS A 199 28.28 23.80 -10.89
CA LYS A 199 27.90 24.04 -12.29
C LYS A 199 27.79 22.71 -13.03
N TYR A 200 26.65 22.45 -13.66
CA TYR A 200 26.41 21.26 -14.45
C TYR A 200 25.55 21.58 -15.68
N HIS A 201 25.95 21.09 -16.86
CA HIS A 201 25.34 21.44 -18.16
C HIS A 201 24.98 22.93 -18.30
N LEU A 202 25.93 23.83 -17.99
CA LEU A 202 25.78 25.29 -18.06
C LEU A 202 24.77 25.90 -17.08
N LYS A 203 24.10 25.11 -16.23
CA LYS A 203 23.25 25.59 -15.13
C LYS A 203 24.04 25.61 -13.82
N ILE A 204 23.86 26.69 -13.04
CA ILE A 204 24.41 26.79 -11.68
C ILE A 204 23.35 26.29 -10.71
N HIS A 205 23.71 25.30 -9.91
CA HIS A 205 22.91 24.76 -8.82
C HIS A 205 23.47 25.29 -7.51
N ARG A 206 22.76 26.26 -6.91
CA ARG A 206 23.19 26.92 -5.68
C ARG A 206 23.02 26.03 -4.45
N SER A 207 23.95 26.18 -3.50
CA SER A 207 23.89 25.61 -2.14
C SER A 207 23.49 24.13 -2.11
N CYS A 208 24.02 23.33 -3.03
CA CYS A 208 23.65 21.92 -3.14
C CYS A 208 24.68 21.01 -2.45
N LEU A 209 24.30 19.75 -2.28
CA LEU A 209 25.13 18.64 -1.82
C LEU A 209 25.14 17.53 -2.88
N VAL A 210 26.13 16.65 -2.84
CA VAL A 210 26.20 15.46 -3.70
C VAL A 210 25.77 14.23 -2.93
N GLY A 211 24.86 13.41 -3.48
CA GLY A 211 24.32 12.22 -2.80
C GLY A 211 25.37 11.25 -2.26
N SER A 212 26.44 10.99 -3.02
CA SER A 212 27.56 10.16 -2.53
C SER A 212 28.31 10.80 -1.35
N GLU A 213 28.60 12.09 -1.41
CA GLU A 213 29.27 12.84 -0.33
C GLU A 213 28.40 12.84 0.95
N MET A 214 27.08 12.98 0.81
CA MET A 214 26.13 12.94 1.93
C MET A 214 26.12 11.60 2.65
N VAL A 215 26.12 10.50 1.91
CA VAL A 215 26.18 9.14 2.47
C VAL A 215 27.51 8.90 3.15
N ASP A 216 28.61 9.24 2.48
CA ASP A 216 29.94 9.04 3.04
C ASP A 216 30.09 9.86 4.33
N TRP A 217 29.65 11.12 4.37
CA TRP A 217 29.69 11.95 5.58
C TRP A 217 28.90 11.33 6.74
N LEU A 218 27.67 10.84 6.48
CA LEU A 218 26.80 10.26 7.50
C LEU A 218 27.41 8.99 8.13
N ILE A 219 28.03 8.13 7.31
CA ILE A 219 28.75 6.94 7.79
C ILE A 219 29.91 7.32 8.70
N HIS A 220 30.64 8.39 8.38
CA HIS A 220 31.74 8.86 9.22
C HIS A 220 31.27 9.52 10.54
N GLN A 221 30.01 9.95 10.66
CA GLN A 221 29.54 10.61 11.87
C GLN A 221 29.22 9.65 13.02
N SER A 222 28.81 8.41 12.72
CA SER A 222 28.38 7.48 13.75
C SER A 222 28.65 6.03 13.38
N PRO A 223 29.21 5.21 14.30
CA PRO A 223 29.49 3.81 14.05
C PRO A 223 28.22 2.95 13.89
N ILE A 224 27.03 3.47 14.24
CA ILE A 224 25.76 2.74 14.10
C ILE A 224 25.29 2.65 12.64
N VAL A 225 25.90 3.42 11.73
CA VAL A 225 25.59 3.40 10.31
C VAL A 225 26.57 2.43 9.64
N HIS A 226 26.17 1.17 9.54
CA HIS A 226 27.06 0.06 9.17
C HIS A 226 27.19 -0.13 7.65
N SER A 227 26.33 0.52 6.84
CA SER A 227 26.35 0.35 5.38
C SER A 227 25.91 1.60 4.63
N ARG A 228 26.32 1.67 3.35
CA ARG A 228 25.85 2.71 2.41
C ARG A 228 24.34 2.62 2.16
N SER A 229 23.76 1.41 2.14
CA SER A 229 22.31 1.24 1.95
C SER A 229 21.55 1.86 3.10
N GLN A 230 21.93 1.56 4.34
CA GLN A 230 21.30 2.14 5.54
C GLN A 230 21.36 3.68 5.52
N ALA A 231 22.51 4.26 5.14
CA ALA A 231 22.63 5.70 5.00
C ALA A 231 21.72 6.27 3.89
N VAL A 232 21.56 5.58 2.77
CA VAL A 232 20.61 5.95 1.69
C VAL A 232 19.19 5.96 2.22
N ASP A 233 18.79 4.96 3.01
CA ASP A 233 17.46 4.85 3.62
C ASP A 233 17.18 6.03 4.56
N MET A 234 18.16 6.39 5.39
CA MET A 234 18.09 7.53 6.31
C MET A 234 17.92 8.87 5.57
N TRP A 235 18.67 9.08 4.48
CA TRP A 235 18.51 10.28 3.64
C TRP A 235 17.19 10.26 2.86
N GLN A 236 16.70 9.08 2.47
CA GLN A 236 15.40 8.93 1.84
C GLN A 236 14.25 9.35 2.76
N ALA A 237 14.35 9.12 4.08
CA ALA A 237 13.38 9.59 5.07
C ALA A 237 13.29 11.14 5.11
N LEU A 238 14.42 11.83 4.98
CA LEU A 238 14.45 13.30 4.90
C LEU A 238 13.86 13.81 3.59
N LEU A 239 14.08 13.07 2.48
CA LEU A 239 13.57 13.43 1.16
C LEU A 239 12.05 13.26 1.06
N GLU A 240 11.52 12.15 1.59
CA GLU A 240 10.08 11.86 1.50
C GLU A 240 9.20 12.83 2.30
N GLU A 241 9.73 13.46 3.35
CA GLU A 241 9.01 14.50 4.08
C GLU A 241 9.32 15.92 3.58
N GLY A 242 10.17 16.05 2.56
CA GLY A 242 10.51 17.34 1.96
C GLY A 242 11.45 18.20 2.80
N ALA A 243 12.25 17.61 3.70
CA ALA A 243 13.30 18.34 4.42
C ALA A 243 14.56 18.53 3.56
N ILE A 244 14.78 17.60 2.63
CA ILE A 244 15.70 17.75 1.51
C ILE A 244 14.96 17.47 0.20
N ALA A 245 15.47 18.01 -0.90
CA ALA A 245 14.93 17.75 -2.23
C ALA A 245 16.07 17.49 -3.22
N HIS A 246 15.82 16.61 -4.19
CA HIS A 246 16.66 16.55 -5.38
C HIS A 246 16.47 17.86 -6.16
N VAL A 247 17.54 18.50 -6.62
CA VAL A 247 17.49 19.85 -7.21
C VAL A 247 16.62 19.93 -8.49
N SER A 248 16.35 18.80 -9.13
CA SER A 248 15.40 18.72 -10.26
C SER A 248 14.10 17.99 -9.95
N GLN A 249 13.87 17.51 -8.72
CA GLN A 249 12.69 16.74 -8.30
C GLN A 249 12.34 15.53 -9.19
N LYS A 250 13.37 14.85 -9.72
CA LYS A 250 13.23 13.68 -10.62
C LYS A 250 13.74 12.38 -10.03
N HIS A 251 14.46 12.45 -8.91
CA HIS A 251 15.08 11.29 -8.31
C HIS A 251 14.73 11.22 -6.83
N TYR A 252 14.34 10.02 -6.41
CA TYR A 252 14.49 9.57 -5.03
C TYR A 252 15.97 9.56 -4.65
N PHE A 253 16.27 9.43 -3.35
CA PHE A 253 17.64 9.52 -2.87
C PHE A 253 18.49 8.36 -3.39
N LYS A 254 19.68 8.66 -3.90
CA LYS A 254 20.62 7.70 -4.49
C LYS A 254 22.04 8.03 -4.09
N TYR A 255 22.81 6.97 -3.80
CA TYR A 255 24.28 7.01 -3.71
C TYR A 255 24.90 7.19 -5.10
N LYS A 256 24.76 8.39 -5.68
CA LYS A 256 25.29 8.77 -7.00
C LYS A 256 25.71 10.24 -6.98
N TYR A 257 26.39 10.65 -8.05
CA TYR A 257 26.69 12.05 -8.33
C TYR A 257 25.42 12.80 -8.78
N LEU A 258 24.48 12.98 -7.86
CA LEU A 258 23.24 13.74 -8.03
C LEU A 258 23.17 14.83 -6.97
N PHE A 259 22.50 15.94 -7.31
CA PHE A 259 22.46 17.11 -6.45
C PHE A 259 21.19 17.15 -5.61
N TYR A 260 21.38 17.37 -4.31
CA TYR A 260 20.31 17.55 -3.33
C TYR A 260 20.49 18.88 -2.61
N ARG A 261 19.43 19.38 -1.98
CA ARG A 261 19.42 20.65 -1.26
C ARG A 261 18.52 20.54 -0.03
N PHE A 262 18.87 21.21 1.06
CA PHE A 262 17.96 21.40 2.19
C PHE A 262 16.91 22.47 1.86
N SER A 263 15.68 22.29 2.33
CA SER A 263 14.54 23.14 1.93
C SER A 263 14.64 24.62 2.36
N GLY A 264 15.56 24.97 3.27
CA GLY A 264 15.87 26.36 3.63
C GLY A 264 16.95 27.04 2.76
N ASP A 265 17.66 26.30 1.90
CA ASP A 265 18.81 26.80 1.15
C ASP A 265 18.45 27.29 -0.28
N GLU A 266 17.16 27.31 -0.64
CA GLU A 266 16.71 27.62 -2.01
C GLU A 266 16.96 29.08 -2.39
N ASP A 267 16.63 30.00 -1.47
CA ASP A 267 16.60 31.45 -1.70
C ASP A 267 17.41 32.25 -0.66
N GLU A 268 17.97 31.59 0.35
CA GLU A 268 18.74 32.25 1.40
C GLU A 268 20.25 32.20 1.15
N THR A 269 20.92 33.32 1.43
CA THR A 269 22.37 33.31 1.66
C THR A 269 22.69 32.31 2.76
N LEU A 270 23.64 31.39 2.54
CA LEU A 270 24.08 30.43 3.56
C LEU A 270 24.62 31.17 4.79
N ILE A 271 23.79 31.28 5.82
CA ILE A 271 24.20 31.81 7.13
C ILE A 271 24.90 30.66 7.86
N ARG A 272 26.13 30.92 8.30
CA ARG A 272 26.83 29.98 9.18
C ARG A 272 26.21 30.06 10.58
N PRO A 273 25.82 28.91 11.17
CA PRO A 273 25.26 28.87 12.51
C PRO A 273 26.25 29.41 13.54
N GLY A 274 25.76 30.02 14.61
CA GLY A 274 26.59 30.54 15.70
C GLY A 274 27.29 29.42 16.48
N ASN A 275 28.37 29.73 17.19
CA ASN A 275 29.12 28.71 17.96
C ASN A 275 28.26 27.95 18.99
N VAL A 276 27.26 28.63 19.58
CA VAL A 276 26.32 28.02 20.53
C VAL A 276 25.45 26.97 19.83
N GLU A 277 24.82 27.35 18.71
CA GLU A 277 23.98 26.46 17.91
C GLU A 277 24.76 25.26 17.38
N GLN A 278 26.02 25.48 16.97
CA GLN A 278 26.91 24.40 16.52
C GLN A 278 27.15 23.36 17.62
N ASN A 279 27.48 23.82 18.83
CA ASN A 279 27.73 22.93 19.97
C ASN A 279 26.47 22.18 20.38
N GLU A 280 25.30 22.85 20.40
CA GLU A 280 24.02 22.22 20.71
C GLU A 280 23.64 21.14 19.69
N CYS A 281 23.75 21.44 18.40
CA CYS A 281 23.47 20.46 17.34
C CYS A 281 24.45 19.29 17.37
N GLU A 282 25.72 19.53 17.66
CA GLU A 282 26.72 18.47 17.78
C GLU A 282 26.38 17.49 18.91
N GLN A 283 25.86 17.97 20.05
CA GLN A 283 25.41 17.11 21.15
C GLN A 283 24.18 16.28 20.78
N GLN A 284 23.28 16.82 19.95
CA GLN A 284 22.05 16.15 19.53
C GLN A 284 22.24 15.22 18.32
N LEU A 285 23.39 15.29 17.64
CA LEU A 285 23.64 14.57 16.39
C LEU A 285 23.46 13.05 16.53
N ALA A 286 23.91 12.46 17.65
CA ALA A 286 23.78 11.02 17.88
C ALA A 286 22.32 10.57 17.95
N ASP A 287 21.47 11.30 18.66
CA ASP A 287 20.04 11.00 18.82
C ASP A 287 19.28 11.19 17.49
N VAL A 288 19.66 12.20 16.71
CA VAL A 288 19.14 12.43 15.37
C VAL A 288 19.49 11.29 14.42
N ILE A 289 20.74 10.82 14.43
CA ILE A 289 21.16 9.68 13.61
C ILE A 289 20.40 8.42 14.04
N LEU A 290 20.22 8.17 15.35
CA LEU A 290 19.44 7.04 15.84
C LEU A 290 17.98 7.11 15.37
N THR A 291 17.37 8.28 15.44
CA THR A 291 16.00 8.52 14.96
C THR A 291 15.89 8.21 13.46
N LEU A 292 16.82 8.71 12.65
CA LEU A 292 16.84 8.46 11.21
C LEU A 292 17.07 6.99 10.87
N ALA A 293 17.92 6.29 11.64
CA ALA A 293 18.15 4.86 11.46
C ALA A 293 16.89 4.02 11.73
N GLN A 294 15.99 4.49 12.61
CA GLN A 294 14.71 3.82 12.89
C GLN A 294 13.65 4.06 11.81
N VAL A 295 13.61 5.25 11.21
CA VAL A 295 12.60 5.60 10.19
C VAL A 295 13.03 5.30 8.75
N GLY A 296 14.35 5.15 8.52
CA GLY A 296 14.93 4.92 7.20
C GLY A 296 14.36 3.70 6.46
N PRO A 297 14.35 2.50 7.06
CA PRO A 297 13.88 1.29 6.36
C PRO A 297 12.44 1.39 5.86
N ASP A 298 11.56 1.95 6.69
CA ASP A 298 10.16 2.20 6.38
C ASP A 298 9.98 3.29 5.28
N ALA A 299 10.83 4.33 5.28
CA ALA A 299 10.89 5.31 4.20
C ALA A 299 11.36 4.69 2.87
N MET A 300 12.36 3.80 2.93
CA MET A 300 12.84 3.07 1.76
C MET A 300 11.76 2.13 1.20
N LEU A 301 11.06 1.40 2.07
CA LEU A 301 9.90 0.58 1.70
C LEU A 301 8.87 1.40 0.91
N ARG A 302 8.44 2.54 1.46
CA ARG A 302 7.49 3.44 0.76
C ARG A 302 8.03 3.91 -0.58
N MET A 303 9.29 4.32 -0.65
CA MET A 303 9.93 4.75 -1.89
C MET A 303 9.86 3.66 -2.95
N ILE A 304 10.24 2.44 -2.60
CA ILE A 304 10.23 1.29 -3.52
C ILE A 304 8.79 0.96 -3.95
N LEU A 305 7.83 0.97 -3.01
CA LEU A 305 6.45 0.64 -3.32
C LEU A 305 5.78 1.67 -4.25
N ARG A 306 6.27 2.91 -4.29
CA ARG A 306 5.86 3.93 -5.28
C ARG A 306 6.36 3.63 -6.70
N LYS A 307 7.39 2.79 -6.88
CA LYS A 307 7.79 2.31 -8.21
C LYS A 307 6.72 1.39 -8.80
N PRO A 308 6.44 1.48 -10.12
CA PRO A 308 5.66 0.48 -10.82
C PRO A 308 6.25 -0.92 -10.62
N ARG A 309 5.39 -1.94 -10.54
CA ARG A 309 5.80 -3.32 -10.25
C ARG A 309 6.83 -3.88 -11.23
N HIS A 310 6.74 -3.48 -12.51
CA HIS A 310 7.66 -3.89 -13.56
C HIS A 310 9.02 -3.16 -13.52
N GLU A 311 9.14 -2.09 -12.73
CA GLU A 311 10.38 -1.32 -12.55
C GLU A 311 11.12 -1.67 -11.26
N ARG A 312 10.56 -2.56 -10.43
CA ARG A 312 11.21 -3.02 -9.20
C ARG A 312 12.29 -4.05 -9.53
N THR A 313 13.50 -3.81 -9.04
CA THR A 313 14.64 -4.70 -9.15
C THR A 313 14.55 -5.87 -8.17
N ILE A 314 15.44 -6.85 -8.28
CA ILE A 314 15.49 -7.97 -7.31
C ILE A 314 15.81 -7.44 -5.91
N ASP A 315 16.81 -6.55 -5.80
CA ASP A 315 17.17 -5.87 -4.56
C ASP A 315 15.97 -5.12 -3.95
N ASP A 316 15.16 -4.46 -4.78
CA ASP A 316 13.94 -3.78 -4.33
C ASP A 316 12.95 -4.78 -3.68
N LEU A 317 12.78 -5.97 -4.25
CA LEU A 317 11.89 -7.01 -3.72
C LEU A 317 12.41 -7.62 -2.42
N GLU A 318 13.74 -7.73 -2.27
CA GLU A 318 14.39 -8.18 -1.04
C GLU A 318 14.17 -7.18 0.10
N ILE A 319 14.36 -5.88 -0.17
CA ILE A 319 14.10 -4.83 0.81
C ILE A 319 12.63 -4.85 1.26
N ILE A 320 11.68 -4.97 0.31
CA ILE A 320 10.26 -5.09 0.68
C ILE A 320 10.06 -6.33 1.56
N TYR A 321 10.61 -7.48 1.17
CA TYR A 321 10.46 -8.72 1.91
C TYR A 321 10.97 -8.60 3.35
N ASP A 322 12.16 -8.04 3.54
CA ASP A 322 12.79 -7.87 4.85
C ASP A 322 11.93 -6.96 5.75
N GLU A 323 11.35 -5.89 5.20
CA GLU A 323 10.44 -5.04 5.95
C GLU A 323 9.12 -5.75 6.32
N LEU A 324 8.57 -6.58 5.42
CA LEU A 324 7.37 -7.38 5.72
C LEU A 324 7.58 -8.41 6.84
N LEU A 325 8.83 -8.80 7.14
CA LEU A 325 9.13 -9.64 8.29
C LEU A 325 8.83 -8.92 9.61
N HIS A 326 9.05 -7.60 9.65
CA HIS A 326 8.90 -6.76 10.84
C HIS A 326 7.48 -6.21 11.02
N VAL A 327 6.64 -6.27 9.97
CA VAL A 327 5.24 -5.83 10.07
C VAL A 327 4.43 -6.80 10.94
N LYS A 328 4.09 -6.36 12.16
CA LYS A 328 3.32 -7.15 13.15
C LYS A 328 2.00 -7.68 12.60
N ALA A 329 1.30 -6.91 11.77
CA ALA A 329 0.05 -7.34 11.13
C ALA A 329 0.23 -8.57 10.22
N LEU A 330 1.42 -8.74 9.63
CA LEU A 330 1.77 -9.84 8.73
C LEU A 330 2.54 -10.96 9.44
N SER A 331 2.78 -10.85 10.75
CA SER A 331 3.55 -11.85 11.54
C SER A 331 3.02 -13.28 11.42
N HIS A 332 1.71 -13.43 11.17
CA HIS A 332 1.02 -14.72 11.02
C HIS A 332 1.13 -15.34 9.61
N LEU A 333 1.70 -14.63 8.63
CA LEU A 333 1.92 -15.12 7.27
C LEU A 333 3.25 -15.87 7.17
N SER A 334 3.29 -16.92 6.36
CA SER A 334 4.53 -17.67 6.12
C SER A 334 5.54 -16.83 5.34
N SER A 335 6.82 -17.14 5.49
CA SER A 335 7.91 -16.46 4.76
C SER A 335 7.73 -16.54 3.24
N LEU A 336 7.21 -17.67 2.73
CA LEU A 336 6.90 -17.81 1.31
C LEU A 336 5.81 -16.83 0.87
N VAL A 337 4.73 -16.69 1.65
CA VAL A 337 3.65 -15.73 1.35
C VAL A 337 4.18 -14.28 1.39
N LYS A 338 5.01 -13.94 2.38
CA LYS A 338 5.63 -12.60 2.45
C LYS A 338 6.52 -12.32 1.23
N ARG A 339 7.25 -13.33 0.74
CA ARG A 339 8.10 -13.20 -0.45
C ARG A 339 7.29 -12.99 -1.73
N GLU A 340 6.16 -13.70 -1.88
CA GLU A 340 5.21 -13.43 -2.96
C GLU A 340 4.58 -12.03 -2.82
N LEU A 341 4.25 -11.60 -1.59
CA LEU A 341 3.70 -10.28 -1.32
C LEU A 341 4.63 -9.14 -1.79
N SER A 342 5.94 -9.29 -1.65
CA SER A 342 6.91 -8.29 -2.10
C SER A 342 6.77 -7.89 -3.57
N GLY A 343 6.43 -8.86 -4.44
CA GLY A 343 6.21 -8.64 -5.88
C GLY A 343 4.86 -8.01 -6.22
N VAL A 344 3.94 -7.92 -5.25
CA VAL A 344 2.55 -7.54 -5.54
C VAL A 344 2.00 -6.38 -4.74
N LEU A 345 2.66 -5.97 -3.66
CA LEU A 345 2.23 -4.85 -2.82
C LEU A 345 2.18 -3.54 -3.60
N ILE A 346 1.09 -2.80 -3.38
CA ILE A 346 0.85 -1.45 -3.89
C ILE A 346 0.82 -0.51 -2.69
N PHE A 347 1.40 0.67 -2.84
CA PHE A 347 1.36 1.73 -1.83
C PHE A 347 0.30 2.77 -2.19
N GLU A 348 -0.50 3.16 -1.20
CA GLU A 348 -1.49 4.22 -1.31
C GLU A 348 -1.37 5.12 -0.07
N ALA A 349 -1.08 6.40 -0.30
CA ALA A 349 -1.00 7.40 0.75
C ALA A 349 -2.31 8.20 0.80
N HIS A 350 -2.91 8.31 1.97
CA HIS A 350 -4.09 9.14 2.20
C HIS A 350 -3.66 10.37 3.00
N PRO A 351 -3.89 11.60 2.50
CA PRO A 351 -3.54 12.83 3.20
C PRO A 351 -4.39 13.11 4.44
#